data_AF-A0A1R1Y931-F1
#
_entry.id   AF-A0A1R1Y931-F1
#
_cell.length_a   1.000
_cell.length_b   1.000
_cell.length_c   1.000
_cell.angle_alpha   90.00
_cell.angle_beta   90.00
_cell.angle_gamma   90.00
#
_symmetry.space_group_name_H-M   'P 1'
#
loop_
_entity.id
_entity.type
_entity.pdbx_description
1 polymer ?
#
loop_
_entity_poly.entity_id
_entity_poly.type
_entity_poly.pdbx_seq_one_letter_code
_entity_poly.pdbx_strand_id
1 'polypeptide(L)'
;MENSTPQDDSMATFAPKIKKSDSEINWSTDSSLKILRKFRAFGEKIPPRSVFIHNSKPIDIQLIDISPEVRHPNLENLVQIPSSATPGTIFFPPGKKPEFAIVVCADKTLLVVSKVKVQGKSVVAIKDFINGYYVKSGLSKFMEIQK
;
A
#
# COMPACT_ATOMS: atom_id res chain seq x y z
N MET A 1 -42.94 26.13 0.25
CA MET A 1 -41.59 26.39 0.83
C MET A 1 -41.44 25.65 2.17
N GLU A 2 -41.95 24.41 2.29
CA GLU A 2 -42.25 23.79 3.61
C GLU A 2 -41.46 22.52 3.95
N ASN A 3 -40.30 22.28 3.32
CA ASN A 3 -39.52 21.06 3.56
C ASN A 3 -38.03 21.31 3.89
N SER A 4 -37.68 22.45 4.49
CA SER A 4 -36.32 22.65 5.02
C SER A 4 -36.20 22.13 6.45
N THR A 5 -35.42 21.08 6.66
CA THR A 5 -35.03 20.62 7.99
C THR A 5 -33.71 21.30 8.40
N PRO A 6 -33.65 22.00 9.56
CA PRO A 6 -32.40 22.59 10.03
C PRO A 6 -31.35 21.50 10.31
N GLN A 7 -30.08 21.79 10.03
CA GLN A 7 -28.99 20.86 10.33
C GLN A 7 -28.79 20.77 11.85
N ASP A 8 -28.53 19.56 12.34
CA ASP A 8 -28.11 19.35 13.72
C ASP A 8 -26.58 19.52 13.80
N ASP A 9 -26.14 20.66 14.34
CA ASP A 9 -24.73 21.02 14.48
C ASP A 9 -23.94 20.01 15.32
N SER A 10 -24.61 19.25 16.21
CA SER A 10 -23.96 18.23 17.03
C SER A 10 -23.54 16.99 16.23
N MET A 11 -24.18 16.75 15.09
CA MET A 11 -23.92 15.65 14.17
C MET A 11 -23.06 16.08 12.97
N ALA A 12 -22.82 17.38 12.82
CA ALA A 12 -22.01 17.92 11.74
C ALA A 12 -20.53 17.57 11.93
N THR A 13 -19.90 17.08 10.87
CA THR A 13 -18.44 16.87 10.83
C THR A 13 -17.83 17.59 9.65
N PHE A 14 -16.64 18.14 9.84
CA PHE A 14 -15.93 18.84 8.77
C PHE A 14 -15.22 17.85 7.86
N ALA A 15 -15.44 17.94 6.55
CA ALA A 15 -14.72 17.20 5.54
C ALA A 15 -13.61 18.09 4.94
N PRO A 16 -12.36 18.06 5.47
CA PRO A 16 -11.30 18.93 4.99
C PRO A 16 -10.85 18.56 3.57
N LYS A 17 -10.20 19.52 2.91
CA LYS A 17 -9.55 19.29 1.62
C LYS A 17 -8.46 18.21 1.74
N ILE A 18 -8.52 17.22 0.85
CA ILE A 18 -7.54 16.14 0.78
C ILE A 18 -6.15 16.70 0.43
N LYS A 19 -5.16 16.34 1.24
CA LYS A 19 -3.75 16.66 1.08
C LYS A 19 -2.98 15.44 0.58
N LYS A 20 -1.79 15.67 0.01
CA LYS A 20 -0.90 14.57 -0.37
C LYS A 20 -0.56 13.68 0.84
N SER A 21 -0.38 14.27 2.03
CA SER A 21 -0.08 13.54 3.26
C SER A 21 -1.13 12.48 3.61
N ASP A 22 -2.38 12.64 3.19
CA ASP A 22 -3.45 11.71 3.53
C ASP A 22 -3.28 10.34 2.84
N SER A 23 -2.49 10.32 1.75
CA SER A 23 -2.10 9.10 1.04
C SER A 23 -0.90 8.37 1.63
N GLU A 24 -0.20 8.94 2.61
CA GLU A 24 0.98 8.31 3.20
C GLU A 24 0.54 7.06 3.97
N ILE A 25 1.21 5.94 3.71
CA ILE A 25 0.97 4.69 4.41
C ILE A 25 1.80 4.72 5.70
N ASN A 26 1.11 4.56 6.82
CA ASN A 26 1.77 4.29 8.09
C ASN A 26 1.73 2.77 8.31
N TRP A 27 2.81 2.07 7.99
CA TRP A 27 2.84 0.61 8.04
C TRP A 27 2.63 0.06 9.46
N SER A 28 3.05 0.80 10.49
CA SER A 28 2.88 0.38 11.88
C SER A 28 1.42 0.41 12.36
N THR A 29 0.54 1.20 11.75
CA THR A 29 -0.86 1.37 12.20
C THR A 29 -1.93 1.17 11.13
N ASP A 30 -1.57 1.20 9.84
CA ASP A 30 -2.52 0.98 8.75
C ASP A 30 -2.65 -0.51 8.42
N SER A 31 -3.84 -1.05 8.64
CA SER A 31 -4.22 -2.37 8.13
C SER A 31 -4.43 -2.33 6.60
N SER A 32 -4.39 -3.50 5.95
CA SER A 32 -4.60 -3.62 4.51
C SER A 32 -5.94 -3.01 4.09
N LEU A 33 -6.98 -3.19 4.90
CA LEU A 33 -8.30 -2.58 4.68
C LEU A 33 -8.26 -1.05 4.69
N LYS A 34 -7.50 -0.45 5.62
CA LYS A 34 -7.34 1.02 5.70
C LYS A 34 -6.59 1.55 4.47
N ILE A 35 -5.54 0.87 4.02
CA ILE A 35 -4.79 1.23 2.82
C ILE A 35 -5.69 1.09 1.57
N LEU A 36 -6.46 0.01 1.46
CA LEU A 36 -7.43 -0.18 0.37
C LEU A 36 -8.50 0.91 0.36
N ARG A 37 -8.98 1.37 1.53
CA ARG A 37 -9.91 2.49 1.64
C ARG A 37 -9.28 3.80 1.17
N LYS A 38 -8.02 4.10 1.53
CA LYS A 38 -7.27 5.26 1.01
C LYS A 38 -7.18 5.21 -0.52
N PHE A 39 -6.79 4.05 -1.07
CA PHE A 39 -6.72 3.84 -2.51
C PHE A 39 -8.06 4.05 -3.21
N ARG A 40 -9.16 3.54 -2.65
CA ARG A 40 -10.51 3.74 -3.22
C ARG A 40 -10.99 5.19 -3.13
N ALA A 41 -10.67 5.88 -2.02
CA ALA A 41 -11.14 7.24 -1.78
C ALA A 41 -10.49 8.26 -2.72
N PHE A 42 -9.18 8.12 -2.97
CA PHE A 42 -8.43 9.14 -3.72
C PHE A 42 -7.25 8.59 -4.53
N GLY A 43 -7.12 7.27 -4.67
CA GLY A 43 -5.93 6.64 -5.25
C GLY A 43 -5.67 6.95 -6.73
N GLU A 44 -6.70 7.32 -7.49
CA GLU A 44 -6.53 7.78 -8.88
C GLU A 44 -5.71 9.08 -8.95
N LYS A 45 -5.95 10.02 -8.03
CA LYS A 45 -5.27 11.32 -7.99
C LYS A 45 -4.05 11.32 -7.06
N ILE A 46 -4.15 10.63 -5.93
CA ILE A 46 -3.14 10.60 -4.88
C ILE A 46 -2.98 9.14 -4.39
N PRO A 47 -2.34 8.26 -5.18
CA PRO A 47 -2.18 6.86 -4.79
C PRO A 47 -1.44 6.71 -3.46
N PRO A 48 -1.71 5.66 -2.66
CA PRO A 48 -1.01 5.39 -1.42
C PRO A 48 0.51 5.44 -1.59
N ARG A 49 1.19 6.17 -0.70
CA ARG A 49 2.62 6.48 -0.81
C ARG A 49 3.41 5.86 0.33
N SER A 50 4.62 5.44 0.00
CA SER A 50 5.58 4.85 0.92
C SER A 50 7.00 5.21 0.47
N VAL A 51 8.00 4.84 1.27
CA VAL A 51 9.42 4.88 0.90
C VAL A 51 9.96 3.47 0.70
N PHE A 52 10.90 3.31 -0.23
CA PHE A 52 11.73 2.12 -0.37
C PHE A 52 13.21 2.50 -0.27
N ILE A 53 14.01 1.78 0.52
CA ILE A 53 15.47 1.99 0.54
C ILE A 53 16.11 1.16 -0.57
N HIS A 54 16.80 1.84 -1.48
CA HIS A 54 17.64 1.19 -2.48
C HIS A 54 19.04 1.80 -2.44
N ASN A 55 20.07 0.95 -2.30
CA ASN A 55 21.48 1.39 -2.18
C ASN A 55 21.67 2.50 -1.13
N SER A 56 21.07 2.33 0.06
CA SER A 56 21.08 3.29 1.16
C SER A 56 20.42 4.64 0.86
N LYS A 57 19.70 4.78 -0.25
CA LYS A 57 18.94 5.99 -0.59
C LYS A 57 17.43 5.72 -0.46
N PRO A 58 16.69 6.60 0.24
CA PRO A 58 15.23 6.53 0.24
C PRO A 58 14.69 6.95 -1.13
N ILE A 59 13.73 6.20 -1.64
CA ILE A 59 13.04 6.49 -2.88
C ILE A 59 11.55 6.45 -2.63
N ASP A 60 10.83 7.50 -3.03
CA ASP A 60 9.38 7.51 -2.93
C ASP A 60 8.76 6.50 -3.89
N ILE A 61 7.79 5.74 -3.38
CA ILE A 61 7.02 4.79 -4.15
C ILE A 61 5.53 5.01 -3.94
N GLN A 62 4.76 4.87 -5.01
CA GLN A 62 3.31 4.88 -4.97
C GLN A 62 2.78 3.49 -5.34
N LEU A 63 1.78 3.00 -4.59
CA LEU A 63 1.10 1.75 -4.90
C LEU A 63 -0.08 2.06 -5.84
N ILE A 64 -0.04 1.49 -7.05
CA ILE A 64 -0.96 1.87 -8.15
C ILE A 64 -2.02 0.82 -8.39
N ASP A 65 -1.69 -0.45 -8.22
CA ASP A 65 -2.64 -1.55 -8.39
C ASP A 65 -2.52 -2.46 -7.18
N ILE A 66 -3.51 -2.36 -6.29
CA ILE A 66 -3.56 -3.05 -5.02
C ILE A 66 -4.90 -3.77 -4.81
N SER A 67 -4.85 -4.92 -4.17
CA SER A 67 -6.02 -5.76 -3.91
C SER A 67 -5.94 -6.45 -2.55
N PRO A 68 -7.08 -6.82 -1.94
CA PRO A 68 -7.07 -7.66 -0.75
C PRO A 68 -6.59 -9.07 -1.09
N GLU A 69 -6.02 -9.75 -0.09
CA GLU A 69 -5.53 -11.13 -0.19
C GLU A 69 -6.59 -12.13 -0.66
N VAL A 70 -7.85 -11.95 -0.25
CA VAL A 70 -8.98 -12.86 -0.57
C VAL A 70 -9.26 -13.00 -2.07
N ARG A 71 -8.76 -12.08 -2.91
CA ARG A 71 -8.84 -12.19 -4.38
C ARG A 71 -7.83 -13.18 -4.97
N HIS A 72 -6.98 -13.76 -4.13
CA HIS A 72 -5.92 -14.69 -4.51
C HIS A 72 -6.03 -15.96 -3.65
N PRO A 73 -6.98 -16.87 -3.95
CA PRO A 73 -7.35 -18.00 -3.07
C PRO A 73 -6.25 -19.04 -2.85
N ASN A 74 -5.07 -18.92 -3.49
CA ASN A 74 -3.94 -19.84 -3.34
C ASN A 74 -2.68 -19.16 -2.77
N LEU A 75 -2.83 -17.97 -2.20
CA LEU A 75 -1.70 -17.13 -1.80
C LEU A 75 -0.86 -17.78 -0.68
N GLU A 76 -1.51 -18.45 0.27
CA GLU A 76 -0.85 -19.19 1.36
C GLU A 76 0.02 -20.35 0.87
N ASN A 77 -0.38 -21.00 -0.24
CA ASN A 77 0.38 -22.09 -0.86
C ASN A 77 1.59 -21.57 -1.65
N LEU A 78 1.53 -20.32 -2.12
CA LEU A 78 2.56 -19.72 -2.98
C LEU A 78 3.63 -18.98 -2.18
N VAL A 79 3.29 -18.46 -1.00
CA VAL A 79 4.17 -17.62 -0.19
C VAL A 79 3.98 -17.93 1.29
N GLN A 80 5.06 -18.38 1.92
CA GLN A 80 5.09 -18.55 3.37
C GLN A 80 5.51 -17.25 4.04
N ILE A 81 4.59 -16.65 4.80
CA ILE A 81 4.84 -15.43 5.57
C ILE A 81 5.01 -15.83 7.04
N PRO A 82 6.18 -15.61 7.65
CA PRO A 82 6.39 -15.95 9.05
C PRO A 82 5.57 -15.03 9.95
N SER A 83 5.06 -15.57 11.06
CA SER A 83 4.29 -14.81 12.06
C SER A 83 5.08 -13.66 12.72
N SER A 84 6.42 -13.68 12.59
CA SER A 84 7.34 -12.64 13.06
C SER A 84 7.63 -11.55 12.02
N ALA A 85 7.02 -11.60 10.83
CA ALA A 85 7.20 -10.58 9.82
C ALA A 85 6.71 -9.21 10.32
N THR A 86 7.53 -8.18 10.14
CA THR A 86 7.17 -6.82 10.55
C THR A 86 6.36 -6.13 9.47
N PRO A 87 5.47 -5.18 9.82
CA PRO A 87 4.76 -4.39 8.83
C PRO A 87 5.71 -3.66 7.85
N GLY A 88 5.26 -3.55 6.60
CA GLY A 88 6.04 -3.06 5.46
C GLY A 88 6.89 -4.12 4.77
N THR A 89 7.07 -5.32 5.35
CA THR A 89 7.90 -6.38 4.73
C THR A 89 7.24 -6.91 3.46
N ILE A 90 8.05 -7.08 2.41
CA ILE A 90 7.61 -7.50 1.08
C ILE A 90 7.92 -8.99 0.88
N PHE A 91 6.92 -9.76 0.51
CA PHE A 91 7.03 -11.15 0.09
C PHE A 91 6.51 -11.33 -1.33
N PHE A 92 6.97 -12.35 -2.03
CA PHE A 92 6.44 -12.71 -3.35
C PHE A 92 6.73 -14.19 -3.66
N PRO A 93 5.96 -14.82 -4.56
CA PRO A 93 6.16 -16.22 -4.93
C PRO A 93 7.55 -16.49 -5.50
N PRO A 94 8.16 -17.64 -5.20
CA PRO A 94 9.42 -18.04 -5.81
C PRO A 94 9.22 -18.27 -7.31
N GLY A 95 10.03 -17.60 -8.13
CA GLY A 95 9.96 -17.74 -9.59
C GLY A 95 10.65 -16.58 -10.31
N LYS A 96 10.95 -16.77 -11.60
CA LYS A 96 11.64 -15.75 -12.43
C LYS A 96 10.76 -14.51 -12.71
N LYS A 97 9.43 -14.61 -12.52
CA LYS A 97 8.46 -13.57 -12.88
C LYS A 97 7.30 -13.53 -11.89
N PRO A 98 7.47 -12.94 -10.69
CA PRO A 98 6.37 -12.76 -9.75
C PRO A 98 5.36 -11.74 -10.31
N GLU A 99 4.10 -12.14 -10.49
CA GLU A 99 3.06 -11.24 -11.01
C GLU A 99 2.54 -10.25 -9.95
N PHE A 100 2.64 -10.62 -8.68
CA PHE A 100 2.22 -9.84 -7.53
C PHE A 100 3.27 -9.94 -6.42
N ALA A 101 3.28 -8.94 -5.53
CA ALA A 101 3.93 -8.99 -4.23
C ALA A 101 2.88 -8.86 -3.12
N ILE A 102 3.22 -9.38 -1.96
CA ILE A 102 2.43 -9.31 -0.73
C ILE A 102 3.20 -8.44 0.24
N VAL A 103 2.52 -7.45 0.82
CA VAL A 103 3.10 -6.59 1.83
C VAL A 103 2.36 -6.80 3.14
N VAL A 104 3.11 -7.08 4.20
CA VAL A 104 2.56 -7.22 5.56
C VAL A 104 2.16 -5.83 6.05
N CYS A 105 0.92 -5.68 6.48
CA CYS A 105 0.38 -4.44 7.05
C CYS A 105 0.25 -4.56 8.57
N ALA A 106 -0.29 -3.52 9.22
CA ALA A 106 -0.67 -3.61 10.63
C ALA A 106 -1.71 -4.72 10.85
N ASP A 107 -1.82 -5.17 12.10
CA ASP A 107 -2.73 -6.24 12.53
C ASP A 107 -2.54 -7.57 11.78
N LYS A 108 -1.33 -7.80 11.23
CA LYS A 108 -0.97 -8.98 10.41
C LYS A 108 -1.83 -9.16 9.15
N THR A 109 -2.51 -8.11 8.72
CA THR A 109 -3.29 -8.13 7.49
C THR A 109 -2.38 -8.03 6.26
N LEU A 110 -2.75 -8.67 5.16
CA LEU A 110 -1.92 -8.68 3.95
C LEU A 110 -2.51 -7.80 2.86
N LEU A 111 -1.62 -7.12 2.13
CA LEU A 111 -1.95 -6.30 0.98
C LEU A 111 -1.23 -6.85 -0.26
N VAL A 112 -2.00 -7.13 -1.32
CA VAL A 112 -1.42 -7.57 -2.58
C VAL A 112 -1.18 -6.36 -3.48
N VAL A 113 0.01 -6.29 -4.08
CA VAL A 113 0.47 -5.20 -4.94
C VAL A 113 0.95 -5.76 -6.27
N SER A 114 0.36 -5.29 -7.36
CA SER A 114 0.66 -5.73 -8.73
C SER A 114 1.40 -4.68 -9.54
N LYS A 115 1.20 -3.39 -9.25
CA LYS A 115 1.87 -2.27 -9.92
C LYS A 115 2.27 -1.19 -8.94
N VAL A 116 3.43 -0.61 -9.20
CA VAL A 116 4.01 0.47 -8.41
C VAL A 116 4.51 1.58 -9.33
N LYS A 117 4.62 2.78 -8.79
CA LYS A 117 5.29 3.90 -9.46
C LYS A 117 6.40 4.40 -8.57
N VAL A 118 7.63 4.29 -9.07
CA VAL A 118 8.80 4.83 -8.40
C VAL A 118 8.95 6.31 -8.77
N GLN A 119 9.47 7.13 -7.85
CA GLN A 119 9.73 8.54 -8.07
C GLN A 119 10.50 8.78 -9.39
N GLY A 120 9.97 9.67 -10.24
CA GLY A 120 10.59 10.01 -11.53
C GLY A 120 10.50 8.92 -12.61
N LYS A 121 9.73 7.84 -12.38
CA LYS A 121 9.52 6.75 -13.35
C LYS A 121 8.05 6.62 -13.75
N SER A 122 7.81 5.90 -14.84
CA SER A 122 6.48 5.46 -15.23
C SER A 122 5.93 4.42 -14.25
N VAL A 123 4.62 4.15 -14.32
CA VAL A 123 4.02 3.02 -13.61
C VAL A 123 4.62 1.73 -14.18
N VAL A 124 5.12 0.86 -13.31
CA VAL A 124 5.74 -0.41 -13.68
C VAL A 124 5.03 -1.58 -12.99
N ALA A 125 5.10 -2.76 -13.59
CA ALA A 125 4.67 -3.99 -12.95
C ALA A 125 5.59 -4.31 -11.76
N ILE A 126 5.05 -4.97 -10.74
CA ILE A 126 5.81 -5.30 -9.54
C ILE A 126 7.03 -6.18 -9.84
N LYS A 127 6.95 -7.04 -10.86
CA LYS A 127 8.09 -7.83 -11.35
C LYS A 127 9.29 -6.97 -11.78
N ASP A 128 9.02 -5.85 -12.44
CA ASP A 128 10.06 -4.97 -12.98
C ASP A 128 10.68 -4.15 -11.86
N PHE A 129 9.86 -3.78 -10.87
CA PHE A 129 10.36 -3.19 -9.62
C PHE A 129 11.23 -4.19 -8.83
N ILE A 130 10.77 -5.43 -8.62
CA ILE A 130 11.51 -6.46 -7.89
C ILE A 130 12.88 -6.70 -8.52
N ASN A 131 12.90 -6.89 -9.84
CA ASN A 131 14.14 -7.16 -10.59
C ASN A 131 15.04 -5.92 -10.67
N GLY A 132 14.48 -4.74 -10.97
CA GLY A 132 15.25 -3.52 -11.16
C GLY A 132 15.84 -2.94 -9.87
N TYR A 133 15.22 -3.19 -8.73
CA TYR A 133 15.65 -2.67 -7.42
C TYR A 133 16.23 -3.75 -6.49
N TYR A 134 16.45 -4.96 -7.01
CA TYR A 134 16.98 -6.12 -6.27
C TYR A 134 16.22 -6.39 -4.96
N VAL A 135 14.90 -6.37 -5.04
CA VAL A 135 14.02 -6.60 -3.89
C VAL A 135 14.15 -8.07 -3.47
N LYS A 136 14.42 -8.30 -2.19
CA LYS A 136 14.56 -9.64 -1.60
C LYS A 136 13.32 -9.97 -0.79
N SER A 137 12.65 -11.06 -1.15
CA SER A 137 11.47 -11.57 -0.42
C SER A 137 11.80 -11.78 1.06
N GLY A 138 10.98 -11.25 1.96
CA GLY A 138 11.14 -11.34 3.42
C GLY A 138 12.24 -10.47 4.04
N LEU A 139 13.09 -9.83 3.24
CA LEU A 139 14.18 -8.96 3.72
C LEU A 139 13.96 -7.49 3.35
N SER A 140 13.43 -7.24 2.16
CA SER A 140 13.09 -5.91 1.70
C SER A 140 11.78 -5.43 2.31
N LYS A 141 11.74 -4.14 2.65
CA LYS A 141 10.56 -3.51 3.24
C LYS A 141 10.24 -2.17 2.61
N PHE A 142 8.96 -1.89 2.53
CA PHE A 142 8.45 -0.53 2.42
C PHE A 142 8.48 0.13 3.81
N MET A 143 8.87 1.40 3.83
CA MET A 143 9.00 2.19 5.04
C MET A 143 8.06 3.39 4.98
N GLU A 144 7.73 3.90 6.16
CA GLU A 144 6.97 5.12 6.32
C GLU A 144 7.76 6.33 5.79
N ILE A 145 7.03 7.35 5.31
CA ILE A 145 7.65 8.62 4.93
C ILE A 145 8.03 9.34 6.22
N GLN A 146 9.33 9.46 6.50
CA GLN A 146 9.84 10.25 7.61
C GLN A 146 9.73 11.73 7.25
N LYS A 147 9.17 12.53 8.17
CA LYS A 147 9.03 13.98 8.06
C LYS A 147 10.24 14.69 8.66
#